data_AF-A0A7L7MGP7-F1
#
_entry.id   AF-A0A7L7MGP7-F1
#
_cell.length_a   1.000
_cell.length_b   1.000
_cell.length_c   1.000
_cell.angle_alpha   90.00
_cell.angle_beta   90.00
_cell.angle_gamma   90.00
#
_symmetry.space_group_name_H-M   'P 1'
#
loop_
_entity.id
_entity.type
_entity.pdbx_description
1 polymer ?
#
loop_
_entity_poly.entity_id
_entity_poly.type
_entity_poly.pdbx_seq_one_letter_code
_entity_poly.pdbx_strand_id
1 'polypeptide(L)'
;MRIEVWADVVCPWMYIGKRRLERALAGRGGEPVEVVWRPYRIDPTAPAEATPRAGLLTDPDAREALRECAPGLTPEENRDRVADEARAEGLGPRWGAVWRASSHDAHRLIALALDAGGARLQDAVVEAVLRAHFVEGLDISDREVLGRLSDSAGFPSGGALLDDGAGEEQVRELLLRGKAMGVRTSPTYVAAGLALAGAQPAESIAALLRDAEAAGEPRRLPEEVERLRHAEALLDVRDPLGALTLLRPLLADHGDDPNVRLLAARAYYASAQLGRARGILEQLVADAPDDAYARLLLGRTLERQGLPAEAAPHLRMAAAMVPDYG
;
A
#
# COMPACT_ATOMS: atom_id res chain seq x y z
N MET A 1 -9.29 -18.23 -9.23
CA MET A 1 -8.46 -17.02 -9.45
C MET A 1 -8.58 -16.08 -8.26
N ARG A 2 -7.69 -15.08 -8.16
CA ARG A 2 -7.67 -14.08 -7.10
C ARG A 2 -7.86 -12.67 -7.66
N ILE A 3 -8.61 -11.85 -6.94
CA ILE A 3 -8.67 -10.40 -7.09
C ILE A 3 -8.18 -9.74 -5.80
N GLU A 4 -7.25 -8.80 -5.93
CA GLU A 4 -6.83 -7.96 -4.81
C GLU A 4 -7.57 -6.63 -4.85
N VAL A 5 -8.10 -6.20 -3.72
CA VAL A 5 -8.80 -4.91 -3.58
C VAL A 5 -8.01 -4.04 -2.63
N TRP A 6 -7.28 -3.08 -3.20
CA TRP A 6 -6.48 -2.11 -2.48
C TRP A 6 -7.36 -0.95 -2.07
N ALA A 7 -7.65 -0.83 -0.77
CA ALA A 7 -8.63 0.14 -0.32
C ALA A 7 -8.44 0.52 1.14
N ASP A 8 -9.03 1.66 1.51
CA ASP A 8 -9.05 2.15 2.88
C ASP A 8 -10.45 2.02 3.48
N VAL A 9 -10.53 1.55 4.73
CA VAL A 9 -11.81 1.33 5.43
C VAL A 9 -12.50 2.63 5.89
N VAL A 10 -11.78 3.76 5.85
CA VAL A 10 -12.37 5.10 6.04
C VAL A 10 -12.84 5.73 4.72
N CYS A 11 -12.65 5.07 3.58
CA CYS A 11 -13.09 5.56 2.28
C CYS A 11 -14.53 5.11 2.00
N PRO A 12 -15.51 6.02 1.83
CA PRO A 12 -16.90 5.60 1.58
C PRO A 12 -17.07 4.88 0.24
N TRP A 13 -16.26 5.24 -0.76
CA TRP A 13 -16.25 4.58 -2.07
C TRP A 13 -15.77 3.13 -1.99
N MET A 14 -14.95 2.77 -1.00
CA MET A 14 -14.54 1.38 -0.79
C MET A 14 -15.75 0.50 -0.44
N TYR A 15 -16.62 0.97 0.44
CA TYR A 15 -17.78 0.20 0.87
C TYR A 15 -18.86 0.11 -0.23
N ILE A 16 -19.10 1.22 -0.95
CA ILE A 16 -19.89 1.21 -2.20
C ILE A 16 -19.29 0.21 -3.20
N GLY A 17 -17.97 0.27 -3.39
CA GLY A 17 -17.23 -0.63 -4.26
C GLY A 17 -17.29 -2.10 -3.84
N LYS A 18 -17.38 -2.40 -2.54
CA LYS A 18 -17.60 -3.76 -2.02
C LYS A 18 -18.95 -4.30 -2.49
N ARG A 19 -20.03 -3.53 -2.35
CA ARG A 19 -21.36 -3.92 -2.85
C ARG A 19 -21.38 -4.14 -4.36
N ARG A 20 -20.71 -3.28 -5.11
CA ARG A 20 -20.57 -3.43 -6.58
C ARG A 20 -19.77 -4.67 -6.96
N LEU A 21 -18.69 -4.98 -6.24
CA LEU A 21 -17.92 -6.20 -6.42
C LEU A 21 -18.75 -7.45 -6.09
N GLU A 22 -19.48 -7.46 -4.98
CA GLU A 22 -20.37 -8.57 -4.60
C GLU A 22 -21.42 -8.85 -5.69
N ARG A 23 -22.03 -7.79 -6.24
CA ARG A 23 -22.96 -7.89 -7.37
C ARG A 23 -22.30 -8.44 -8.62
N ALA A 24 -21.09 -7.96 -8.95
CA ALA A 24 -20.32 -8.46 -10.09
C ALA A 24 -19.99 -9.96 -9.95
N LEU A 25 -19.67 -10.41 -8.73
CA LEU A 25 -19.36 -11.80 -8.43
C LEU A 25 -20.61 -12.70 -8.45
N ALA A 26 -21.73 -12.23 -7.90
CA ALA A 26 -22.98 -12.99 -7.88
C ALA A 26 -23.51 -13.31 -9.29
N GLY A 27 -23.27 -12.42 -10.27
CA GLY A 27 -23.69 -12.60 -11.66
C GLY A 27 -22.75 -13.45 -12.54
N ARG A 28 -21.59 -13.87 -12.02
CA ARG A 28 -20.51 -14.42 -12.86
C ARG A 28 -20.69 -15.90 -13.22
N GLY A 29 -21.18 -16.71 -12.28
CA GLY A 29 -21.07 -18.18 -12.36
C GLY A 29 -19.61 -18.66 -12.36
N GLY A 30 -19.39 -19.95 -12.52
CA GLY A 30 -18.05 -20.55 -12.61
C GLY A 30 -17.33 -20.76 -11.26
N GLU A 31 -16.01 -20.90 -11.32
CA GLU A 31 -15.17 -21.15 -10.14
C GLU A 31 -15.20 -19.97 -9.16
N PRO A 32 -15.12 -20.20 -7.84
CA PRO A 32 -15.02 -19.14 -6.86
C PRO A 32 -13.83 -18.20 -7.12
N VAL A 33 -14.08 -16.89 -7.00
CA VAL A 33 -13.02 -15.88 -6.97
C VAL A 33 -12.64 -15.64 -5.52
N GLU A 34 -11.35 -15.75 -5.23
CA GLU A 34 -10.81 -15.34 -3.95
C GLU A 34 -10.62 -13.82 -3.94
N VAL A 35 -11.37 -13.11 -3.10
CA VAL A 35 -11.22 -11.67 -2.88
C VAL A 35 -10.28 -11.45 -1.71
N VAL A 36 -9.17 -10.75 -1.96
CA VAL A 36 -8.19 -10.41 -0.93
C VAL A 36 -8.14 -8.90 -0.75
N TRP A 37 -8.37 -8.44 0.47
CA TRP A 37 -8.33 -7.02 0.81
C TRP A 37 -6.90 -6.61 1.17
N ARG A 38 -6.45 -5.51 0.58
CA ARG A 38 -5.10 -4.95 0.75
C ARG A 38 -5.19 -3.53 1.28
N PRO A 39 -4.31 -3.14 2.21
CA PRO A 39 -4.38 -1.83 2.84
C PRO A 39 -4.02 -0.73 1.85
N TYR A 40 -4.83 0.33 1.87
CA TYR A 40 -4.49 1.66 1.36
C TYR A 40 -4.83 2.67 2.46
N ARG A 41 -4.11 3.79 2.54
CA ARG A 41 -4.41 4.85 3.50
C ARG A 41 -4.66 6.17 2.77
N ILE A 42 -5.91 6.62 2.74
CA ILE A 42 -6.29 7.92 2.13
C ILE A 42 -5.79 9.09 2.98
N ASP A 43 -5.75 8.91 4.31
CA ASP A 43 -5.25 9.90 5.26
C ASP A 43 -4.22 9.25 6.19
N PRO A 44 -2.93 9.20 5.77
CA PRO A 44 -1.85 8.71 6.63
C PRO A 44 -1.61 9.58 7.87
N THR A 45 -2.14 10.81 7.89
CA THR A 45 -1.96 11.81 8.95
C THR A 45 -3.08 11.83 9.98
N ALA A 46 -4.09 10.97 9.80
CA ALA A 46 -5.19 10.85 10.75
C ALA A 46 -4.65 10.59 12.17
N PRO A 47 -5.17 11.29 13.19
CA PRO A 47 -4.70 11.15 14.56
C PRO A 47 -4.99 9.73 15.09
N ALA A 48 -4.20 9.31 16.08
CA ALA A 48 -4.40 8.05 16.78
C ALA A 48 -5.70 8.06 17.61
N GLU A 49 -6.03 9.21 18.21
CA GLU A 49 -7.32 9.45 18.85
C GLU A 49 -8.27 10.09 17.83
N ALA A 50 -9.42 9.46 17.58
CA ALA A 50 -10.35 9.97 16.58
C ALA A 50 -10.95 11.33 16.99
N THR A 51 -11.17 12.18 15.98
CA THR A 51 -11.81 13.48 16.17
C THR A 51 -13.16 13.52 15.45
N PRO A 52 -14.15 14.30 15.95
CA PRO A 52 -15.41 14.45 15.25
C PRO A 52 -15.23 15.02 13.84
N ARG A 53 -15.74 14.32 12.83
CA ARG A 53 -15.63 14.72 11.42
C ARG A 53 -16.34 16.03 11.12
N ALA A 54 -17.35 16.39 11.92
CA ALA A 54 -18.06 17.66 11.80
C ALA A 54 -17.11 18.87 11.89
N GLY A 55 -16.07 18.80 12.73
CA GLY A 55 -15.08 19.87 12.88
C GLY A 55 -14.17 20.05 11.66
N LEU A 56 -13.88 18.98 10.91
CA LEU A 56 -13.09 19.06 9.66
C LEU A 56 -13.81 19.87 8.58
N LEU A 57 -15.14 19.81 8.54
CA LEU A 57 -15.92 20.51 7.53
C LEU A 57 -15.93 22.02 7.74
N THR A 58 -15.52 22.49 8.92
CA THR A 58 -15.40 23.91 9.25
C THR A 58 -13.96 24.43 9.11
N ASP A 59 -12.98 23.54 9.00
CA ASP A 59 -11.57 23.89 8.84
C ASP A 59 -11.26 24.25 7.36
N PRO A 60 -10.71 25.45 7.06
CA PRO A 60 -10.47 25.90 5.69
C PRO A 60 -9.52 24.99 4.90
N ASP A 61 -8.46 24.49 5.53
CA ASP A 61 -7.45 23.66 4.86
C ASP A 61 -8.02 22.26 4.55
N ALA A 62 -8.75 21.68 5.51
CA ALA A 62 -9.46 20.43 5.29
C ALA A 62 -10.57 20.56 4.25
N ARG A 63 -11.29 21.69 4.20
CA ARG A 63 -12.28 21.96 3.15
C ARG A 63 -11.65 22.03 1.77
N GLU A 64 -10.46 22.64 1.64
CA GLU A 64 -9.76 22.72 0.36
C GLU A 64 -9.27 21.35 -0.10
N ALA A 65 -8.65 20.57 0.80
CA ALA A 65 -8.26 19.18 0.50
C ALA A 65 -9.47 18.32 0.08
N LEU A 66 -10.64 18.52 0.69
CA LEU A 66 -11.88 17.83 0.30
C LEU A 66 -12.39 18.25 -1.08
N ARG A 67 -12.18 19.50 -1.50
CA ARG A 67 -12.54 19.97 -2.86
C ARG A 67 -11.62 19.38 -3.92
N GLU A 68 -10.32 19.27 -3.66
CA GLU A 68 -9.38 18.60 -4.56
C GLU A 68 -9.77 17.13 -4.81
N CYS A 69 -10.36 16.47 -3.81
CA CYS A 69 -10.87 15.11 -3.92
C CYS A 69 -12.13 14.97 -4.81
N ALA A 70 -12.89 16.05 -5.00
CA ALA A 70 -14.09 16.08 -5.84
C ALA A 70 -14.23 17.44 -6.56
N PRO A 71 -13.40 17.70 -7.59
CA PRO A 71 -13.39 18.97 -8.29
C PRO A 71 -14.78 19.31 -8.86
N GLY A 72 -15.26 20.52 -8.60
CA GLY A 72 -16.57 20.99 -9.07
C GLY A 72 -17.75 20.71 -8.14
N LEU A 73 -17.52 20.06 -6.98
CA LEU A 73 -18.52 19.89 -5.93
C LEU A 73 -18.07 20.55 -4.62
N THR A 74 -19.00 21.09 -3.87
CA THR A 74 -18.77 21.45 -2.47
C THR A 74 -18.65 20.19 -1.60
N PRO A 75 -17.98 20.25 -0.42
CA PRO A 75 -17.92 19.13 0.52
C PRO A 75 -19.31 18.61 0.96
N GLU A 76 -20.30 19.50 0.99
CA GLU A 76 -21.69 19.18 1.27
C GLU A 76 -22.35 18.41 0.10
N GLU A 77 -22.31 18.94 -1.13
CA GLU A 77 -22.85 18.26 -2.32
C GLU A 77 -22.20 16.90 -2.56
N ASN A 78 -20.88 16.79 -2.37
CA ASN A 78 -20.18 15.53 -2.52
C ASN A 78 -20.62 14.50 -1.47
N ARG A 79 -20.94 14.94 -0.24
CA ARG A 79 -21.44 14.05 0.81
C ARG A 79 -22.84 13.52 0.47
N ASP A 80 -23.71 14.39 0.00
CA ASP A 80 -25.07 14.01 -0.39
C ASP A 80 -25.02 13.01 -1.55
N ARG A 81 -24.20 13.29 -2.57
CA ARG A 81 -23.93 12.36 -3.67
C ARG A 81 -23.46 10.99 -3.17
N VAL A 82 -22.47 10.95 -2.28
CA VAL A 82 -21.94 9.70 -1.72
C VAL A 82 -23.02 8.95 -0.92
N ALA A 83 -23.88 9.65 -0.18
CA ALA A 83 -24.97 9.04 0.56
C ALA A 83 -26.06 8.46 -0.36
N ASP A 84 -26.37 9.13 -1.46
CA ASP A 84 -27.32 8.65 -2.46
C ASP A 84 -26.79 7.38 -3.16
N GLU A 85 -25.52 7.37 -3.55
CA GLU A 85 -24.85 6.20 -4.12
C GLU A 85 -24.84 5.02 -3.14
N ALA A 86 -24.52 5.25 -1.88
CA ALA A 86 -24.56 4.20 -0.85
C ALA A 86 -25.97 3.64 -0.65
N ARG A 87 -27.00 4.49 -0.67
CA ARG A 87 -28.41 4.07 -0.58
C ARG A 87 -28.81 3.23 -1.80
N ALA A 88 -28.39 3.61 -3.00
CA ALA A 88 -28.65 2.87 -4.23
C ALA A 88 -28.02 1.46 -4.19
N GLU A 89 -26.90 1.29 -3.49
CA GLU A 89 -26.27 -0.01 -3.24
C GLU A 89 -26.83 -0.76 -2.00
N GLY A 90 -27.91 -0.26 -1.38
CA GLY A 90 -28.61 -0.95 -0.29
C GLY A 90 -27.98 -0.78 1.10
N LEU A 91 -27.07 0.18 1.30
CA LEU A 91 -26.39 0.42 2.58
C LEU A 91 -27.27 1.13 3.64
N GLY A 92 -28.54 1.37 3.32
CA GLY A 92 -29.54 1.91 4.24
C GLY A 92 -29.54 3.44 4.35
N PRO A 93 -30.50 4.00 5.10
CA PRO A 93 -30.67 5.46 5.21
C PRO A 93 -29.73 6.10 6.25
N ARG A 94 -29.18 5.33 7.19
CA ARG A 94 -28.18 5.78 8.16
C ARG A 94 -26.80 5.52 7.59
N TRP A 95 -26.19 6.58 7.05
CA TRP A 95 -24.93 6.49 6.33
C TRP A 95 -24.06 7.72 6.56
N GLY A 96 -22.78 7.47 6.80
CA GLY A 96 -21.73 8.48 6.81
C GLY A 96 -20.85 8.40 8.05
N ALA A 97 -19.53 8.51 7.83
CA ALA A 97 -18.57 8.55 8.91
C ALA A 97 -18.80 9.76 9.82
N VAL A 98 -18.80 9.52 11.13
CA VAL A 98 -18.90 10.55 12.18
C VAL A 98 -17.52 10.95 12.71
N TRP A 99 -16.52 10.07 12.53
CA TRP A 99 -15.16 10.22 13.04
C TRP A 99 -14.16 10.40 11.91
N ARG A 100 -13.13 11.22 12.15
CA ARG A 100 -11.83 11.15 11.47
C ARG A 100 -10.94 10.26 12.32
N ALA A 101 -10.80 9.01 11.92
CA ALA A 101 -10.05 7.99 12.65
C ALA A 101 -8.86 7.49 11.83
N SER A 102 -7.78 7.11 12.50
CA SER A 102 -6.72 6.32 11.86
C SER A 102 -7.27 4.94 11.49
N SER A 103 -7.06 4.51 10.25
CA SER A 103 -7.41 3.17 9.77
C SER A 103 -6.30 2.13 9.99
N HIS A 104 -5.18 2.51 10.62
CA HIS A 104 -3.99 1.66 10.71
C HIS A 104 -4.23 0.35 11.46
N ASP A 105 -4.80 0.41 12.67
CA ASP A 105 -5.07 -0.78 13.48
C ASP A 105 -6.20 -1.63 12.88
N ALA A 106 -7.17 -1.00 12.19
CA ALA A 106 -8.16 -1.74 11.40
C ALA A 106 -7.52 -2.52 10.24
N HIS A 107 -6.56 -1.94 9.53
CA HIS A 107 -5.79 -2.63 8.48
C HIS A 107 -4.94 -3.77 9.05
N ARG A 108 -4.36 -3.59 10.24
CA ARG A 108 -3.65 -4.67 10.94
C ARG A 108 -4.59 -5.84 11.25
N LEU A 109 -5.78 -5.55 11.77
CA LEU A 109 -6.78 -6.58 12.06
C LEU A 109 -7.20 -7.34 10.81
N ILE A 110 -7.44 -6.63 9.71
CA ILE A 110 -7.82 -7.20 8.41
C ILE A 110 -6.71 -8.09 7.83
N ALA A 111 -5.45 -7.68 7.96
CA ALA A 111 -4.32 -8.49 7.52
C ALA A 111 -4.19 -9.77 8.37
N LEU A 112 -4.27 -9.65 9.69
CA LEU A 112 -4.23 -10.78 10.62
C LEU A 112 -5.40 -11.78 10.40
N ALA A 113 -6.58 -11.27 10.04
CA ALA A 113 -7.74 -12.11 9.74
C ALA A 113 -7.52 -12.99 8.50
N LEU A 114 -6.79 -12.49 7.49
CA LEU A 114 -6.41 -13.28 6.33
C LEU A 114 -5.47 -14.44 6.72
N ASP A 115 -4.48 -14.16 7.56
CA ASP A 115 -3.53 -15.18 8.01
C ASP A 115 -4.20 -16.24 8.90
N ALA A 116 -5.16 -15.83 9.73
CA ALA A 116 -5.83 -16.71 10.68
C ALA A 116 -6.94 -17.57 10.06
N GLY A 117 -7.69 -17.04 9.08
CA GLY A 117 -8.91 -17.70 8.58
C GLY A 117 -9.18 -17.52 7.08
N GLY A 118 -8.20 -17.03 6.32
CA GLY A 118 -8.29 -16.85 4.88
C GLY A 118 -9.23 -15.73 4.45
N ALA A 119 -9.45 -15.64 3.13
CA ALA A 119 -10.19 -14.56 2.49
C ALA A 119 -11.61 -14.36 3.05
N ARG A 120 -12.29 -15.44 3.49
CA ARG A 120 -13.65 -15.36 4.04
C ARG A 120 -13.67 -14.67 5.40
N LEU A 121 -12.73 -15.00 6.29
CA LEU A 121 -12.63 -14.33 7.59
C LEU A 121 -12.21 -12.86 7.40
N GLN A 122 -11.27 -12.62 6.50
CA GLN A 122 -10.86 -11.27 6.13
C GLN A 122 -12.05 -10.42 5.66
N ASP A 123 -12.88 -10.94 4.75
CA ASP A 123 -14.06 -10.21 4.26
C ASP A 123 -15.07 -9.89 5.36
N ALA A 124 -15.28 -10.84 6.29
CA ALA A 124 -16.18 -10.64 7.43
C ALA A 124 -15.68 -9.52 8.37
N VAL A 125 -14.37 -9.45 8.63
CA VAL A 125 -13.76 -8.36 9.42
C VAL A 125 -13.87 -7.04 8.68
N VAL A 126 -13.60 -7.01 7.37
CA VAL A 126 -13.79 -5.81 6.54
C VAL A 126 -15.22 -5.29 6.62
N GLU A 127 -16.21 -6.17 6.43
CA GLU A 127 -17.62 -5.83 6.53
C GLU A 127 -17.99 -5.26 7.91
N ALA A 128 -17.50 -5.88 8.99
CA ALA A 128 -17.73 -5.41 10.37
C ALA A 128 -17.15 -4.00 10.60
N VAL A 129 -15.90 -3.75 10.17
CA VAL A 129 -15.24 -2.44 10.31
C VAL A 129 -15.97 -1.37 9.50
N LEU A 130 -16.34 -1.67 8.25
CA LEU A 130 -17.05 -0.72 7.39
C LEU A 130 -18.43 -0.36 7.94
N ARG A 131 -19.18 -1.36 8.42
CA ARG A 131 -20.47 -1.14 9.07
C ARG A 131 -20.33 -0.31 10.34
N ALA A 132 -19.36 -0.63 11.19
CA ALA A 132 -19.08 0.12 12.41
C ALA A 132 -18.81 1.60 12.11
N HIS A 133 -17.96 1.88 11.11
CA HIS A 133 -17.56 3.24 10.77
C HIS A 133 -18.68 4.06 10.10
N PHE A 134 -19.35 3.48 9.09
CA PHE A 134 -20.27 4.24 8.22
C PHE A 134 -21.74 4.15 8.60
N VAL A 135 -22.15 3.10 9.30
CA VAL A 135 -23.56 2.86 9.64
C VAL A 135 -23.82 3.07 11.13
N GLU A 136 -22.90 2.62 11.98
CA GLU A 136 -23.05 2.66 13.44
C GLU A 136 -22.37 3.89 14.06
N GLY A 137 -21.49 4.57 13.31
CA GLY A 137 -20.80 5.78 13.77
C GLY A 137 -19.79 5.53 14.88
N LEU A 138 -19.20 4.33 14.91
CA LEU A 138 -18.18 3.94 15.88
C LEU A 138 -16.78 4.43 15.47
N ASP A 139 -15.93 4.63 16.46
CA ASP A 139 -14.51 4.92 16.27
C ASP A 139 -13.75 3.61 15.99
N ILE A 140 -13.22 3.48 14.78
CA ILE A 140 -12.45 2.30 14.35
C ILE A 140 -10.95 2.40 14.67
N SER A 141 -10.52 3.47 15.35
CA SER A 141 -9.18 3.57 15.95
C SER A 141 -9.14 3.10 17.40
N ASP A 142 -10.31 2.93 18.03
CA ASP A 142 -10.45 2.37 19.37
C ASP A 142 -10.24 0.84 19.35
N ARG A 143 -9.32 0.36 20.20
CA ARG A 143 -8.96 -1.06 20.29
C ARG A 143 -10.03 -1.93 20.90
N GLU A 144 -10.80 -1.42 21.84
CA GLU A 144 -11.94 -2.17 22.38
C GLU A 144 -13.04 -2.31 21.33
N VAL A 145 -13.26 -1.27 20.51
CA VAL A 145 -14.18 -1.37 19.36
C VAL A 145 -13.67 -2.43 18.39
N LEU A 146 -12.42 -2.36 17.95
CA LEU A 146 -11.84 -3.33 17.03
C LEU A 146 -11.87 -4.77 17.58
N GLY A 147 -11.61 -4.97 18.87
CA GLY A 147 -11.72 -6.27 19.53
C GLY A 147 -13.13 -6.84 19.45
N ARG A 148 -14.16 -6.05 19.80
CA ARG A 148 -15.57 -6.49 19.68
C ARG A 148 -15.98 -6.80 18.24
N LEU A 149 -15.51 -6.01 17.28
CA LEU A 149 -15.77 -6.25 15.86
C LEU A 149 -15.12 -7.55 15.40
N SER A 150 -13.87 -7.78 15.81
CA SER A 150 -13.13 -9.02 15.58
C SER A 150 -13.89 -10.25 16.08
N ASP A 151 -14.36 -10.22 17.33
CA ASP A 151 -15.15 -11.30 17.93
C ASP A 151 -16.42 -11.58 17.13
N SER A 152 -17.18 -10.53 16.80
CA SER A 152 -18.44 -10.65 16.06
C SER A 152 -18.26 -11.17 14.63
N ALA A 153 -17.10 -10.91 14.03
CA ALA A 153 -16.72 -11.40 12.71
C ALA A 153 -16.20 -12.86 12.74
N GLY A 154 -16.10 -13.48 13.92
CA GLY A 154 -15.60 -14.84 14.10
C GLY A 154 -14.09 -14.94 14.26
N PHE A 155 -13.41 -13.85 14.65
CA PHE A 155 -11.97 -13.79 14.91
C PHE A 155 -11.66 -13.41 16.37
N PRO A 156 -11.95 -14.28 17.36
CA PRO A 156 -11.88 -13.92 18.78
C PRO A 156 -10.48 -13.58 19.30
N SER A 157 -9.43 -14.05 18.62
CA SER A 157 -8.05 -13.73 18.99
C SER A 157 -7.54 -12.41 18.40
N GLY A 158 -8.28 -11.78 17.48
CA GLY A 158 -7.79 -10.63 16.73
C GLY A 158 -7.50 -9.39 17.59
N GLY A 159 -8.33 -9.10 18.59
CA GLY A 159 -8.10 -8.01 19.54
C GLY A 159 -6.79 -8.18 20.32
N ALA A 160 -6.57 -9.38 20.89
CA ALA A 160 -5.33 -9.68 21.63
C ALA A 160 -4.08 -9.59 20.74
N LEU A 161 -4.16 -10.08 19.49
CA LEU A 161 -3.04 -9.97 18.54
C LEU A 161 -2.70 -8.51 18.21
N LEU A 162 -3.71 -7.63 18.10
CA LEU A 162 -3.46 -6.20 17.91
C LEU A 162 -2.71 -5.60 19.11
N ASP A 163 -3.09 -5.97 20.33
CA ASP A 163 -2.47 -5.54 21.59
C ASP A 163 -1.00 -5.96 21.70
N ASP A 164 -0.67 -7.14 21.20
CA ASP A 164 0.70 -7.64 21.13
C ASP A 164 1.53 -7.03 19.98
N GLY A 165 0.98 -6.08 19.22
CA GLY A 165 1.69 -5.41 18.14
C GLY A 165 1.73 -6.19 16.82
N ALA A 166 0.98 -7.29 16.69
CA ALA A 166 0.97 -8.13 15.49
C ALA A 166 0.48 -7.35 14.24
N GLY A 167 0.94 -7.74 13.06
CA GLY A 167 0.53 -7.14 11.79
C GLY A 167 1.18 -5.78 11.46
N GLU A 168 1.95 -5.16 12.37
CA GLU A 168 2.58 -3.85 12.14
C GLU A 168 3.54 -3.86 10.93
N GLU A 169 4.49 -4.79 10.90
CA GLU A 169 5.43 -4.92 9.78
C GLU A 169 4.72 -5.36 8.50
N GLN A 170 3.76 -6.29 8.62
CA GLN A 170 2.99 -6.80 7.49
C GLN A 170 2.21 -5.68 6.77
N VAL A 171 1.46 -4.86 7.51
CA VAL A 171 0.71 -3.73 6.92
C VAL A 171 1.65 -2.69 6.34
N ARG A 172 2.77 -2.42 6.99
CA ARG A 172 3.81 -1.51 6.47
C ARG A 172 4.35 -2.00 5.13
N GLU A 173 4.72 -3.26 5.02
CA GLU A 173 5.16 -3.86 3.76
C GLU A 173 4.07 -3.81 2.69
N LEU A 174 2.83 -4.17 3.04
CA LEU A 174 1.72 -4.17 2.10
C LEU A 174 1.46 -2.76 1.54
N LEU A 175 1.44 -1.73 2.37
CA LEU A 175 1.29 -0.33 1.92
C LEU A 175 2.40 0.07 0.93
N LEU A 176 3.64 -0.34 1.21
CA LEU A 176 4.78 -0.10 0.32
C LEU A 176 4.65 -0.87 -1.01
N ARG A 177 4.17 -2.12 -0.98
CA ARG A 177 3.88 -2.90 -2.19
C ARG A 177 2.80 -2.21 -3.04
N GLY A 178 1.71 -1.75 -2.42
CA GLY A 178 0.66 -0.99 -3.13
C GLY A 178 1.20 0.29 -3.78
N LYS A 179 2.04 1.03 -3.06
CA LYS A 179 2.73 2.21 -3.61
C LYS A 179 3.65 1.85 -4.79
N ALA A 180 4.44 0.79 -4.65
CA ALA A 180 5.33 0.30 -5.71
C ALA A 180 4.57 -0.15 -6.97
N MET A 181 3.39 -0.73 -6.79
CA MET A 181 2.47 -1.11 -7.87
C MET A 181 1.75 0.10 -8.50
N GLY A 182 1.94 1.31 -7.97
CA GLY A 182 1.32 2.52 -8.49
C GLY A 182 -0.15 2.69 -8.10
N VAL A 183 -0.61 2.05 -7.01
CA VAL A 183 -1.93 2.27 -6.44
C VAL A 183 -2.01 3.68 -5.86
N ARG A 184 -2.97 4.49 -6.32
CA ARG A 184 -3.13 5.91 -5.93
C ARG A 184 -4.53 6.27 -5.43
N THR A 185 -5.45 5.31 -5.39
CA THR A 185 -6.84 5.57 -5.01
C THR A 185 -7.51 4.35 -4.43
N SER A 186 -8.56 4.59 -3.63
CA SER A 186 -9.35 3.59 -2.95
C SER A 186 -10.79 3.60 -3.49
N PRO A 187 -11.35 2.44 -3.88
CA PRO A 187 -10.68 1.15 -4.08
C PRO A 187 -9.90 1.12 -5.40
N THR A 188 -8.87 0.28 -5.48
CA THR A 188 -8.27 -0.17 -6.75
C THR A 188 -8.33 -1.70 -6.80
N TYR A 189 -8.95 -2.24 -7.85
CA TYR A 189 -9.08 -3.67 -8.08
C TYR A 189 -7.92 -4.15 -8.95
N VAL A 190 -7.25 -5.24 -8.57
CA VAL A 190 -6.14 -5.84 -9.32
C VAL A 190 -6.38 -7.33 -9.51
N ALA A 191 -6.41 -7.80 -10.76
CA ALA A 191 -6.56 -9.21 -11.10
C ALA A 191 -5.72 -9.54 -12.35
N ALA A 192 -4.92 -10.61 -12.28
CA ALA A 192 -4.03 -11.04 -13.36
C ALA A 192 -3.13 -9.93 -13.95
N GLY A 193 -2.68 -8.98 -13.13
CA GLY A 193 -1.86 -7.83 -13.57
C GLY A 193 -2.65 -6.69 -14.22
N LEU A 194 -3.96 -6.85 -14.43
CA LEU A 194 -4.87 -5.79 -14.83
C LEU A 194 -5.33 -5.00 -13.61
N ALA A 195 -5.53 -3.70 -13.75
CA ALA A 195 -5.97 -2.82 -12.68
C ALA A 195 -7.17 -1.96 -13.09
N LEU A 196 -8.11 -1.77 -12.16
CA LEU A 196 -9.28 -0.91 -12.32
C LEU A 196 -9.41 0.00 -11.09
N ALA A 197 -9.28 1.31 -11.31
CA ALA A 197 -9.26 2.31 -10.24
C ALA A 197 -10.65 2.91 -9.96
N GLY A 198 -10.95 3.13 -8.68
CA GLY A 198 -12.19 3.72 -8.18
C GLY A 198 -13.33 2.71 -8.02
N ALA A 199 -14.40 3.13 -7.34
CA ALA A 199 -15.62 2.33 -7.14
C ALA A 199 -16.45 2.21 -8.42
N GLN A 200 -15.90 1.52 -9.42
CA GLN A 200 -16.51 1.37 -10.74
C GLN A 200 -17.83 0.59 -10.69
N PRO A 201 -18.73 0.77 -11.68
CA PRO A 201 -19.94 -0.03 -11.80
C PRO A 201 -19.66 -1.54 -11.81
N ALA A 202 -20.62 -2.34 -11.34
CA ALA A 202 -20.48 -3.79 -11.25
C ALA A 202 -20.15 -4.44 -12.60
N GLU A 203 -20.65 -3.86 -13.70
CA GLU A 203 -20.42 -4.31 -15.08
C GLU A 203 -18.94 -4.15 -15.48
N SER A 204 -18.30 -3.05 -15.08
CA SER A 204 -16.87 -2.80 -15.32
C SER A 204 -16.01 -3.74 -14.49
N ILE A 205 -16.39 -4.00 -13.23
CA ILE A 205 -15.69 -4.97 -12.37
C ILE A 205 -15.82 -6.39 -12.96
N ALA A 206 -17.01 -6.76 -13.46
CA ALA A 206 -17.24 -8.04 -14.13
C ALA A 206 -16.43 -8.15 -15.43
N ALA A 207 -16.24 -7.05 -16.17
CA ALA A 207 -15.38 -7.01 -17.34
C ALA A 207 -13.91 -7.25 -16.98
N LEU A 208 -13.38 -6.55 -15.95
CA LEU A 208 -12.04 -6.80 -15.43
C LEU A 208 -11.83 -8.27 -15.07
N LEU A 209 -12.79 -8.87 -14.37
CA LEU A 209 -12.71 -10.28 -13.98
C LEU A 209 -12.64 -11.18 -15.21
N ARG A 210 -13.53 -11.00 -16.21
CA ARG A 210 -13.51 -11.77 -17.47
C ARG A 210 -12.17 -11.66 -18.20
N ASP A 211 -11.64 -10.45 -18.31
CA ASP A 211 -10.35 -10.21 -18.97
C ASP A 211 -9.20 -10.88 -18.20
N ALA A 212 -9.26 -10.87 -16.87
CA ALA A 212 -8.31 -11.57 -16.02
C ALA A 212 -8.41 -13.10 -16.14
N GLU A 213 -9.61 -13.68 -16.29
CA GLU A 213 -9.77 -15.12 -16.55
C GLU A 213 -9.17 -15.49 -17.91
N ALA A 214 -9.40 -14.65 -18.93
CA ALA A 214 -8.88 -14.86 -20.28
C ALA A 214 -7.36 -14.71 -20.37
N ALA A 215 -6.77 -13.78 -19.61
CA ALA A 215 -5.31 -13.62 -19.51
C ALA A 215 -4.63 -14.81 -18.82
N GLY A 216 -5.36 -15.53 -17.96
CA GLY A 216 -4.82 -16.59 -17.13
C GLY A 216 -4.03 -16.07 -15.93
N GLU A 217 -3.61 -16.98 -15.05
CA GLU A 217 -2.86 -16.58 -13.86
C GLU A 217 -1.42 -16.16 -14.26
N PRO A 218 -0.97 -14.94 -13.91
CA PRO A 218 0.39 -14.53 -14.19
C PRO A 218 1.39 -15.49 -13.58
N ARG A 219 2.55 -15.64 -14.23
CA ARG A 219 3.66 -16.39 -13.65
C ARG A 219 4.03 -15.76 -12.31
N ARG A 220 3.74 -16.48 -11.21
CA ARG A 220 4.16 -16.07 -9.87
C ARG A 220 5.68 -16.05 -9.80
N LEU A 221 6.21 -14.93 -9.36
CA LEU A 221 7.64 -14.79 -9.11
C LEU A 221 7.91 -15.25 -7.66
N PRO A 222 9.15 -15.66 -7.35
CA PRO A 222 9.55 -15.83 -5.96
C PRO A 222 9.33 -14.51 -5.19
N GLU A 223 8.92 -14.60 -3.93
CA GLU A 223 8.60 -13.42 -3.11
C GLU A 223 9.78 -12.44 -3.05
N GLU A 224 11.01 -12.97 -3.00
CA GLU A 224 12.24 -12.21 -2.95
C GLU A 224 12.43 -11.37 -4.22
N VAL A 225 12.06 -11.91 -5.37
CA VAL A 225 12.12 -11.22 -6.66
C VAL A 225 11.04 -10.14 -6.74
N GLU A 226 9.83 -10.42 -6.27
CA GLU A 226 8.75 -9.41 -6.21
C GLU A 226 9.15 -8.27 -5.28
N ARG A 227 9.69 -8.59 -4.11
CA ARG A 227 10.16 -7.61 -3.13
C ARG A 227 11.29 -6.74 -3.68
N LEU A 228 12.26 -7.33 -4.40
CA LEU A 228 13.33 -6.57 -5.06
C LEU A 228 12.78 -5.60 -6.12
N ARG A 229 11.85 -6.07 -6.97
CA ARG A 229 11.18 -5.21 -7.98
C ARG A 229 10.38 -4.08 -7.34
N HIS A 230 9.66 -4.36 -6.25
CA HIS A 230 8.93 -3.32 -5.53
C HIS A 230 9.88 -2.29 -4.89
N ALA A 231 11.01 -2.73 -4.32
CA ALA A 231 12.01 -1.81 -3.78
C ALA A 231 12.60 -0.90 -4.88
N GLU A 232 12.84 -1.45 -6.08
CA GLU A 232 13.30 -0.66 -7.22
C GLU A 232 12.24 0.36 -7.67
N ALA A 233 10.99 -0.05 -7.83
CA ALA A 233 9.89 0.84 -8.16
C ALA A 233 9.71 1.96 -7.12
N LEU A 234 9.94 1.68 -5.82
CA LEU A 234 9.92 2.71 -4.78
C LEU A 234 11.03 3.75 -4.95
N LEU A 235 12.23 3.35 -5.38
CA LEU A 235 13.30 4.31 -5.69
C LEU A 235 12.94 5.20 -6.88
N ASP A 236 12.30 4.64 -7.90
CA ASP A 236 11.87 5.39 -9.08
C ASP A 236 10.84 6.48 -8.72
N VAL A 237 9.96 6.21 -7.76
CA VAL A 237 9.03 7.20 -7.19
C VAL A 237 9.60 7.99 -6.01
N ARG A 238 10.94 8.00 -5.87
CA ARG A 238 11.69 8.82 -4.90
C ARG A 238 11.38 8.49 -3.43
N ASP A 239 11.12 7.22 -3.13
CA ASP A 239 10.93 6.69 -1.77
C ASP A 239 12.05 5.72 -1.35
N PRO A 240 13.26 6.23 -1.07
CA PRO A 240 14.38 5.39 -0.68
C PRO A 240 14.22 4.73 0.69
N LEU A 241 13.43 5.30 1.59
CA LEU A 241 13.20 4.72 2.92
C LEU A 241 12.20 3.56 2.85
N GLY A 242 11.17 3.67 2.01
CA GLY A 242 10.29 2.56 1.67
C GLY A 242 11.06 1.43 0.99
N ALA A 243 11.92 1.75 0.02
CA ALA A 243 12.79 0.77 -0.63
C ALA A 243 13.67 0.03 0.38
N LEU A 244 14.32 0.73 1.31
CA LEU A 244 15.14 0.12 2.37
C LEU A 244 14.31 -0.77 3.31
N THR A 245 13.05 -0.42 3.57
CA THR A 245 12.15 -1.24 4.38
C THR A 245 11.90 -2.59 3.70
N LEU A 246 11.60 -2.58 2.40
CA LEU A 246 11.42 -3.81 1.62
C LEU A 246 12.74 -4.57 1.41
N LEU A 247 13.89 -3.89 1.33
CA LEU A 247 15.19 -4.55 1.16
C LEU A 247 15.71 -5.23 2.42
N ARG A 248 15.25 -4.82 3.61
CA ARG A 248 15.76 -5.31 4.89
C ARG A 248 15.79 -6.86 5.02
N PRO A 249 14.69 -7.61 4.76
CA PRO A 249 14.77 -9.07 4.80
C PRO A 249 15.68 -9.64 3.70
N LEU A 250 15.71 -9.04 2.51
CA LEU A 250 16.62 -9.46 1.44
C LEU A 250 18.09 -9.28 1.80
N LEU A 251 18.44 -8.22 2.52
CA LEU A 251 19.79 -7.99 3.01
C LEU A 251 20.19 -8.99 4.12
N ALA A 252 19.22 -9.48 4.90
CA ALA A 252 19.46 -10.49 5.91
C ALA A 252 19.69 -11.88 5.30
N ASP A 253 18.85 -12.26 4.32
CA ASP A 253 18.83 -13.63 3.77
C ASP A 253 19.71 -13.78 2.52
N HIS A 254 19.89 -12.70 1.75
CA HIS A 254 20.61 -12.64 0.48
C HIS A 254 21.63 -11.51 0.46
N GLY A 255 22.25 -11.23 1.62
CA GLY A 255 23.20 -10.15 1.80
C GLY A 255 24.46 -10.25 0.93
N ASP A 256 24.71 -11.38 0.26
CA ASP A 256 25.81 -11.59 -0.70
C ASP A 256 25.42 -11.34 -2.16
N ASP A 257 24.13 -11.20 -2.47
CA ASP A 257 23.68 -10.95 -3.84
C ASP A 257 24.04 -9.51 -4.29
N PRO A 258 24.76 -9.35 -5.42
CA PRO A 258 25.21 -8.04 -5.87
C PRO A 258 24.05 -7.10 -6.25
N ASN A 259 22.92 -7.61 -6.74
CA ASN A 259 21.77 -6.78 -7.10
C ASN A 259 21.08 -6.25 -5.84
N VAL A 260 20.92 -7.09 -4.81
CA VAL A 260 20.37 -6.68 -3.51
C VAL A 260 21.26 -5.60 -2.88
N ARG A 261 22.58 -5.83 -2.85
CA ARG A 261 23.58 -4.87 -2.35
C ARG A 261 23.53 -3.55 -3.12
N LEU A 262 23.54 -3.62 -4.45
CA LEU A 262 23.57 -2.42 -5.29
C LEU A 262 22.28 -1.60 -5.13
N LEU A 263 21.12 -2.25 -5.06
CA LEU A 263 19.85 -1.56 -4.83
C LEU A 263 19.80 -0.91 -3.44
N ALA A 264 20.32 -1.59 -2.41
CA ALA A 264 20.46 -1.02 -1.08
C ALA A 264 21.41 0.18 -1.06
N ALA A 265 22.55 0.11 -1.76
CA ALA A 265 23.49 1.22 -1.89
C ALA A 265 22.85 2.43 -2.58
N ARG A 266 22.09 2.22 -3.67
CA ARG A 266 21.28 3.27 -4.32
C ARG A 266 20.32 3.92 -3.32
N ALA A 267 19.61 3.12 -2.54
CA ALA A 267 18.66 3.61 -1.56
C ALA A 267 19.31 4.37 -0.38
N TYR A 268 20.44 3.88 0.13
CA TYR A 268 21.22 4.60 1.15
C TYR A 268 21.78 5.92 0.64
N TYR A 269 22.29 5.95 -0.60
CA TYR A 269 22.75 7.18 -1.24
C TYR A 269 21.61 8.19 -1.39
N ALA A 270 20.45 7.76 -1.89
CA ALA A 270 19.28 8.61 -2.11
C ALA A 270 18.68 9.15 -0.80
N SER A 271 18.81 8.40 0.31
CA SER A 271 18.39 8.83 1.67
C SER A 271 19.52 9.47 2.49
N ALA A 272 20.64 9.86 1.86
CA ALA A 272 21.78 10.52 2.50
C ALA A 272 22.48 9.73 3.62
N GLN A 273 22.29 8.41 3.68
CA GLN A 273 23.01 7.50 4.57
C GLN A 273 24.36 7.09 3.96
N LEU A 274 25.21 8.09 3.67
CA LEU A 274 26.40 7.94 2.82
C LEU A 274 27.43 6.95 3.35
N GLY A 275 27.56 6.81 4.68
CA GLY A 275 28.46 5.81 5.29
C GLY A 275 28.04 4.37 4.98
N ARG A 276 26.74 4.08 5.00
CA ARG A 276 26.20 2.76 4.63
C ARG A 276 26.34 2.49 3.14
N ALA A 277 26.04 3.51 2.32
CA ALA A 277 26.23 3.42 0.87
C ALA A 277 27.70 3.12 0.53
N ARG A 278 28.65 3.89 1.09
CA ARG A 278 30.09 3.70 0.88
C ARG A 278 30.54 2.29 1.23
N GLY A 279 30.19 1.79 2.42
CA GLY A 279 30.62 0.47 2.87
C GLY A 279 30.20 -0.66 1.92
N ILE A 280 28.96 -0.62 1.42
CA ILE A 280 28.48 -1.60 0.44
C ILE A 280 29.18 -1.44 -0.91
N LEU A 281 29.36 -0.20 -1.37
CA LEU A 281 29.95 0.10 -2.67
C LEU A 281 31.45 -0.23 -2.74
N GLU A 282 32.19 -0.04 -1.65
CA GLU A 282 33.60 -0.46 -1.56
C GLU A 282 33.73 -1.97 -1.72
N GLN A 283 32.83 -2.75 -1.09
CA GLN A 283 32.79 -4.21 -1.26
C GLN A 283 32.41 -4.60 -2.69
N LEU A 284 31.34 -4.03 -3.24
CA LEU A 284 30.91 -4.33 -4.62
C LEU A 284 32.02 -4.05 -5.66
N VAL A 285 32.74 -2.92 -5.52
CA VAL A 285 33.82 -2.56 -6.44
C VAL A 285 35.07 -3.43 -6.23
N ALA A 286 35.31 -3.92 -5.01
CA ALA A 286 36.38 -4.88 -4.75
C ALA A 286 36.07 -6.25 -5.38
N ASP A 287 34.82 -6.71 -5.27
CA ASP A 287 34.36 -7.99 -5.80
C ASP A 287 34.23 -7.98 -7.33
N ALA A 288 33.72 -6.88 -7.90
CA ALA A 288 33.53 -6.68 -9.34
C ALA A 288 34.12 -5.33 -9.80
N PRO A 289 35.46 -5.27 -10.02
CA PRO A 289 36.13 -4.03 -10.43
C PRO A 289 35.69 -3.49 -11.80
N ASP A 290 34.92 -4.21 -12.59
CA ASP A 290 34.39 -3.82 -13.90
C ASP A 290 32.92 -3.36 -13.88
N ASP A 291 32.27 -3.35 -12.70
CA ASP A 291 30.95 -2.73 -12.55
C ASP A 291 31.06 -1.20 -12.59
N ALA A 292 30.83 -0.65 -13.78
CA ALA A 292 30.90 0.78 -14.05
C ALA A 292 29.91 1.60 -13.20
N TYR A 293 28.72 1.07 -12.92
CA TYR A 293 27.70 1.78 -12.16
C TYR A 293 28.01 1.79 -10.67
N ALA A 294 28.46 0.67 -10.09
CA ALA A 294 28.94 0.62 -8.71
C ALA A 294 30.12 1.60 -8.51
N ARG A 295 31.04 1.69 -9.47
CA ARG A 295 32.13 2.68 -9.45
C ARG A 295 31.64 4.11 -9.51
N LEU A 296 30.71 4.41 -10.42
CA LEU A 296 30.12 5.75 -10.53
C LEU A 296 29.48 6.14 -9.19
N LEU A 297 28.64 5.26 -8.63
CA LEU A 297 27.92 5.53 -7.40
C LEU A 297 28.87 5.66 -6.19
N LEU A 298 29.95 4.87 -6.13
CA LEU A 298 31.00 5.03 -5.10
C LEU A 298 31.66 6.41 -5.21
N GLY A 299 32.07 6.80 -6.42
CA GLY A 299 32.65 8.11 -6.69
C GLY A 299 31.73 9.25 -6.25
N ARG A 300 30.45 9.21 -6.65
CA ARG A 300 29.44 10.22 -6.24
C ARG A 300 29.18 10.22 -4.74
N THR A 301 29.23 9.06 -4.10
CA THR A 301 29.11 8.94 -2.64
C THR A 301 30.27 9.64 -1.94
N LEU A 302 31.50 9.37 -2.37
CA LEU A 302 32.72 10.00 -1.84
C LEU A 302 32.73 11.51 -2.07
N GLU A 303 32.29 12.00 -3.23
CA GLU A 303 32.11 13.44 -3.49
C GLU A 303 31.16 14.08 -2.47
N ARG A 304 29.99 13.48 -2.23
CA ARG A 304 29.01 13.98 -1.24
C ARG A 304 29.49 13.88 0.21
N GLN A 305 30.48 13.03 0.49
CA GLN A 305 31.15 12.98 1.79
C GLN A 305 32.30 13.98 1.93
N GLY A 306 32.62 14.77 0.89
CA GLY A 306 33.73 15.72 0.93
C GLY A 306 35.10 15.09 0.70
N LEU A 307 35.16 13.95 0.01
CA LEU A 307 36.39 13.20 -0.28
C LEU A 307 36.71 13.16 -1.80
N PRO A 308 36.91 14.32 -2.47
CA PRO A 308 37.06 14.37 -3.92
C PRO A 308 38.33 13.66 -4.43
N ALA A 309 39.40 13.63 -3.63
CA ALA A 309 40.63 12.92 -3.98
C ALA A 309 40.43 11.40 -4.06
N GLU A 310 39.65 10.84 -3.14
CA GLU A 310 39.25 9.42 -3.16
C GLU A 310 38.24 9.14 -4.27
N ALA A 311 37.34 10.08 -4.57
CA ALA A 311 36.32 9.93 -5.62
C ALA A 311 36.91 9.89 -7.04
N ALA A 312 37.90 10.75 -7.33
CA ALA A 312 38.46 10.95 -8.66
C ALA A 312 38.90 9.67 -9.42
N PRO A 313 39.60 8.69 -8.82
CA PRO A 313 39.92 7.44 -9.52
C PRO A 313 38.68 6.63 -9.89
N HIS A 314 37.65 6.57 -9.03
CA HIS A 314 36.43 5.83 -9.31
C HIS A 314 35.61 6.46 -10.45
N LEU A 315 35.45 7.79 -10.43
CA LEU A 315 34.71 8.52 -11.46
C LEU A 315 35.40 8.44 -12.83
N ARG A 316 36.73 8.61 -12.88
CA ARG A 316 37.49 8.47 -14.13
C ARG A 316 37.37 7.06 -14.71
N MET A 317 37.43 6.03 -13.87
CA MET A 317 37.29 4.66 -14.31
C MET A 317 35.87 4.38 -14.83
N ALA A 318 34.85 4.85 -14.12
CA ALA A 318 33.45 4.72 -14.55
C ALA A 318 33.21 5.39 -15.91
N ALA A 319 33.71 6.61 -16.12
CA ALA A 319 33.62 7.33 -17.39
C ALA A 319 34.42 6.65 -18.53
N ALA A 320 35.53 5.98 -18.21
CA ALA A 320 36.29 5.21 -19.18
C ALA A 320 35.54 3.94 -19.63
N MET A 321 34.76 3.32 -18.73
CA MET A 321 33.93 2.14 -19.03
C MET A 321 32.65 2.51 -19.77
N VAL A 322 32.00 3.61 -19.37
CA VAL A 322 30.75 4.11 -19.94
C VAL A 322 30.89 5.62 -20.17
N PRO A 323 31.17 6.07 -21.41
CA PRO A 323 31.43 7.47 -21.72
C PRO A 323 30.35 8.47 -21.28
N ASP A 324 29.08 8.03 -21.22
CA ASP A 324 27.95 8.84 -20.79
C ASP A 324 27.97 9.22 -19.29
N TYR A 325 28.89 8.66 -18.51
CA TYR A 325 29.08 8.97 -17.10
C TYR A 325 30.03 10.15 -16.83
N GLY A 326 30.72 10.64 -17.86
CA GLY A 326 31.70 11.74 -17.81
C GLY A 326 31.11 13.13 -17.65
#